data_AF-A0A8J3Q8T6-F1
#
_entry.id   AF-A0A8J3Q8T6-F1
#
_cell.length_a   1.000
_cell.length_b   1.000
_cell.length_c   1.000
_cell.angle_alpha   90.00
_cell.angle_beta   90.00
_cell.angle_gamma   90.00
#
_symmetry.space_group_name_H-M   'P 1'
#
loop_
_entity.id
_entity.type
_entity.pdbx_description
1 polymer ?
#
loop_
_entity_poly.entity_id
_entity_poly.type
_entity_poly.pdbx_seq_one_letter_code
_entity_poly.pdbx_strand_id
1 'polypeptide(L)'
;MARAGGVFEDDALVDRVNLALQNMWSRLDSLPRSDEFWSGTNNRTTWYKVDEFAQRCVVRDSSDETARWAAVGFWMHAGSFGGLQLLAEDAAVRDDAVYDLIAVAEWVWLEVGVDPGPHLERALARVGSSVLQRLTQSGGRVGRAAVAASVFLAGESFTEAIGRQHWNMFLHALAVPMPHDRDPSVVREALAAAEEQWLATAQQCLSNDASSVVDLMDAAQWWAVHRDYDVVGRLRELLGALSRDSLELMAGDHDGETAASLRAALLVLDGHGFSSRRYP
;
A
#
# COMPACT_ATOMS: atom_id res chain seq x y z
N MET A 1 -8.63 -11.12 -9.30
CA MET A 1 -7.27 -10.62 -9.55
C MET A 1 -6.54 -10.78 -8.22
N ALA A 2 -5.34 -11.38 -8.20
CA ALA A 2 -4.57 -11.43 -6.96
C ALA A 2 -4.17 -9.99 -6.60
N ARG A 3 -4.15 -9.65 -5.30
CA ARG A 3 -3.79 -8.30 -4.82
C ARG A 3 -2.33 -7.98 -5.14
N ALA A 4 -2.01 -6.70 -5.31
CA ALA A 4 -0.64 -6.23 -5.49
C ALA A 4 0.16 -6.28 -4.18
N GLY A 5 -0.51 -6.18 -3.02
CA GLY A 5 0.14 -6.31 -1.71
C GLY A 5 0.91 -5.04 -1.31
N GLY A 6 0.38 -3.86 -1.66
CA GLY A 6 1.00 -2.59 -1.29
C GLY A 6 0.91 -2.31 0.22
N VAL A 7 1.90 -1.64 0.80
CA VAL A 7 1.90 -1.28 2.24
C VAL A 7 0.81 -0.27 2.60
N PHE A 8 0.40 0.53 1.62
CA PHE A 8 -0.67 1.49 1.76
C PHE A 8 -1.95 1.02 1.07
N GLU A 9 -1.98 -0.16 0.44
CA GLU A 9 -3.19 -0.79 -0.08
C GLU A 9 -3.95 -1.45 1.09
N ASP A 10 -5.00 -0.80 1.61
CA ASP A 10 -5.94 -1.44 2.54
C ASP A 10 -7.27 -1.80 1.87
N ASP A 11 -7.94 -2.82 2.41
CA ASP A 11 -9.26 -3.28 1.93
C ASP A 11 -10.28 -2.14 1.92
N ALA A 12 -10.13 -1.18 2.83
CA ALA A 12 -11.00 -0.03 2.92
C ALA A 12 -10.87 0.90 1.70
N LEU A 13 -9.68 1.07 1.11
CA LEU A 13 -9.48 1.82 -0.12
C LEU A 13 -10.17 1.13 -1.29
N VAL A 14 -9.93 -0.18 -1.45
CA VAL A 14 -10.50 -0.98 -2.55
C VAL A 14 -12.02 -1.00 -2.46
N ASP A 15 -12.57 -1.24 -1.27
CA ASP A 15 -14.02 -1.24 -1.03
C ASP A 15 -14.63 0.13 -1.31
N ARG A 16 -13.97 1.22 -0.89
CA ARG A 16 -14.42 2.59 -1.15
C ARG A 16 -14.46 2.91 -2.64
N VAL A 17 -13.41 2.56 -3.37
CA VAL A 17 -13.33 2.75 -4.83
C VAL A 17 -14.41 1.94 -5.55
N ASN A 18 -14.56 0.66 -5.20
CA ASN A 18 -15.56 -0.22 -5.81
C ASN A 18 -16.98 0.27 -5.55
N LEU A 19 -17.30 0.64 -4.31
CA LEU A 19 -18.61 1.18 -3.94
C LEU A 19 -18.90 2.49 -4.70
N ALA A 20 -17.92 3.38 -4.79
CA ALA A 20 -18.07 4.63 -5.52
C ALA A 20 -18.34 4.43 -7.01
N LEU A 21 -17.60 3.50 -7.65
CA LEU A 21 -17.81 3.13 -9.04
C LEU A 21 -19.20 2.54 -9.30
N GLN A 22 -19.65 1.61 -8.45
CA GLN A 22 -20.99 1.01 -8.55
C GLN A 22 -22.09 2.07 -8.40
N ASN A 23 -21.96 2.95 -7.42
CA ASN A 23 -22.91 4.03 -7.18
C ASN A 23 -22.92 5.03 -8.35
N MET A 24 -21.76 5.36 -8.92
CA MET A 24 -21.67 6.27 -10.05
C MET A 24 -22.26 5.66 -11.33
N TRP A 25 -22.04 4.36 -11.54
CA TRP A 25 -22.67 3.62 -12.63
C TRP A 25 -24.19 3.65 -12.52
N SER A 26 -24.73 3.40 -11.31
CA SER A 26 -26.16 3.47 -11.06
C SER A 26 -26.73 4.88 -11.26
N ARG A 27 -26.05 5.91 -10.73
CA ARG A 27 -26.42 7.32 -10.93
C ARG A 27 -26.48 7.66 -12.42
N LEU A 28 -25.45 7.30 -13.18
CA LEU A 28 -25.40 7.54 -14.61
C LEU A 28 -26.52 6.82 -15.35
N ASP A 29 -26.74 5.53 -15.06
CA ASP A 29 -27.79 4.75 -15.73
C ASP A 29 -29.20 5.24 -15.42
N SER A 30 -29.39 5.87 -14.26
CA SER A 30 -30.67 6.47 -13.85
C SER A 30 -31.01 7.78 -14.55
N LEU A 31 -30.05 8.42 -15.25
CA LEU A 31 -30.31 9.68 -15.95
C LEU A 31 -31.37 9.47 -17.05
N PRO A 32 -32.37 10.37 -17.17
CA PRO A 32 -33.28 10.38 -18.30
C PRO A 32 -32.47 10.40 -19.60
N ARG A 33 -32.85 9.61 -20.61
CA ARG A 33 -32.10 9.60 -21.90
C ARG A 33 -32.19 10.92 -22.67
N SER A 34 -33.05 11.84 -22.23
CA SER A 34 -33.13 13.23 -22.68
C SER A 34 -32.21 14.20 -21.93
N ASP A 35 -31.49 13.76 -20.90
CA ASP A 35 -30.52 14.57 -20.16
C ASP A 35 -29.39 15.05 -21.10
N GLU A 36 -28.91 16.27 -20.88
CA GLU A 36 -27.87 16.91 -21.70
C GLU A 36 -26.58 16.08 -21.75
N PHE A 37 -26.27 15.32 -20.68
CA PHE A 37 -25.14 14.40 -20.67
C PHE A 37 -25.17 13.42 -21.86
N TRP A 38 -26.35 12.97 -22.26
CA TRP A 38 -26.50 11.99 -23.33
C TRP A 38 -26.44 12.60 -24.74
N SER A 39 -26.50 13.91 -24.87
CA SER A 39 -26.51 14.62 -26.14
C SER A 39 -25.28 14.25 -26.99
N GLY A 40 -25.52 13.76 -28.21
CA GLY A 40 -24.44 13.36 -29.13
C GLY A 40 -23.76 12.02 -28.79
N THR A 41 -24.28 11.25 -27.82
CA THR A 41 -23.75 9.92 -27.47
C THR A 41 -24.67 8.78 -27.91
N ASN A 42 -24.23 7.53 -27.74
CA ASN A 42 -25.05 6.33 -28.03
C ASN A 42 -26.03 5.92 -26.91
N ASN A 43 -26.27 6.78 -25.90
CA ASN A 43 -27.17 6.54 -24.76
C ASN A 43 -26.89 5.28 -23.92
N ARG A 44 -25.70 4.69 -24.05
CA ARG A 44 -25.25 3.54 -23.26
C ARG A 44 -24.26 3.98 -22.19
N THR A 45 -24.37 3.42 -21.01
CA THR A 45 -23.39 3.57 -19.93
C THR A 45 -22.12 2.79 -20.29
N THR A 46 -20.96 3.43 -20.17
CA THR A 46 -19.64 2.83 -20.39
C THR A 46 -18.68 3.33 -19.32
N TRP A 47 -17.58 2.63 -19.09
CA TRP A 47 -16.53 3.05 -18.16
C TRP A 47 -16.06 4.50 -18.40
N TYR A 48 -15.78 4.84 -19.66
CA TYR A 48 -15.38 6.20 -20.03
C TYR A 48 -16.45 7.25 -19.68
N LYS A 49 -17.74 6.94 -19.88
CA LYS A 49 -18.82 7.86 -19.54
C LYS A 49 -19.05 7.96 -18.04
N VAL A 50 -18.78 6.90 -17.28
CA VAL A 50 -18.82 6.95 -15.80
C VAL A 50 -17.79 7.95 -15.30
N ASP A 51 -16.56 7.90 -15.83
CA ASP A 51 -15.51 8.89 -15.51
C ASP A 51 -15.90 10.31 -15.94
N GLU A 52 -16.35 10.50 -17.19
CA GLU A 52 -16.78 11.81 -17.68
C GLU A 52 -17.90 12.39 -16.80
N PHE A 53 -18.90 11.57 -16.44
CA PHE A 53 -20.00 11.98 -15.58
C PHE A 53 -19.53 12.28 -14.15
N ALA A 54 -18.64 11.46 -13.60
CA ALA A 54 -18.03 11.67 -12.29
C ALA A 54 -17.27 13.00 -12.24
N GLN A 55 -16.42 13.28 -13.23
CA GLN A 55 -15.68 14.55 -13.31
C GLN A 55 -16.63 15.76 -13.40
N ARG A 56 -17.70 15.68 -14.20
CA ARG A 56 -18.73 16.73 -14.26
C ARG A 56 -19.40 16.94 -12.89
N CYS A 57 -19.66 15.87 -12.15
CA CYS A 57 -20.21 15.95 -10.79
C CYS A 57 -19.22 16.62 -9.83
N VAL A 58 -17.93 16.26 -9.86
CA VAL A 58 -16.89 16.89 -9.02
C VAL A 58 -16.72 18.38 -9.35
N VAL A 59 -16.76 18.76 -10.63
CA VAL A 59 -16.70 20.18 -11.04
C VAL A 59 -17.91 20.97 -10.51
N ARG A 60 -19.09 20.35 -10.50
CA ARG A 60 -20.32 20.99 -10.00
C ARG A 60 -20.34 21.07 -8.47
N ASP A 61 -19.88 20.02 -7.81
CA ASP A 61 -19.82 19.87 -6.37
C ASP A 61 -18.54 19.15 -5.98
N SER A 62 -17.54 19.93 -5.55
CA SER A 62 -16.25 19.40 -5.16
C SER A 62 -16.31 18.54 -3.90
N SER A 63 -17.44 18.51 -3.17
CA SER A 63 -17.66 17.66 -1.99
C SER A 63 -18.30 16.31 -2.31
N ASP A 64 -18.68 16.03 -3.57
CA ASP A 64 -19.25 14.74 -3.99
C ASP A 64 -18.18 13.63 -3.95
N GLU A 65 -18.02 13.02 -2.77
CA GLU A 65 -17.04 11.95 -2.55
C GLU A 65 -17.26 10.74 -3.46
N THR A 66 -18.52 10.42 -3.78
CA THR A 66 -18.82 9.29 -4.67
C THR A 66 -18.30 9.57 -6.08
N ALA A 67 -18.52 10.80 -6.58
CA ALA A 67 -17.97 11.22 -7.87
C ALA A 67 -16.43 11.24 -7.86
N ARG A 68 -15.83 11.77 -6.79
CA ARG A 68 -14.37 11.83 -6.67
C ARG A 68 -13.75 10.43 -6.69
N TRP A 69 -14.23 9.53 -5.85
CA TRP A 69 -13.69 8.17 -5.76
C TRP A 69 -13.99 7.32 -6.99
N ALA A 70 -15.11 7.55 -7.69
CA ALA A 70 -15.37 6.91 -8.97
C ALA A 70 -14.37 7.35 -10.05
N ALA A 71 -14.05 8.65 -10.13
CA ALA A 71 -13.04 9.16 -11.04
C ALA A 71 -11.64 8.61 -10.68
N VAL A 72 -11.27 8.60 -9.39
CA VAL A 72 -10.01 7.96 -8.91
C VAL A 72 -9.94 6.50 -9.35
N GLY A 73 -11.01 5.73 -9.15
CA GLY A 73 -11.10 4.33 -9.55
C GLY A 73 -10.94 4.11 -11.06
N PHE A 74 -11.50 5.00 -11.88
CA PHE A 74 -11.28 4.95 -13.32
C PHE A 74 -9.81 5.16 -13.68
N TRP A 75 -9.14 6.16 -13.09
CA TRP A 75 -7.73 6.43 -13.34
C TRP A 75 -6.83 5.28 -12.88
N MET A 76 -7.13 4.68 -11.72
CA MET A 76 -6.47 3.47 -11.25
C MET A 76 -6.60 2.35 -12.28
N HIS A 77 -7.83 2.03 -12.71
CA HIS A 77 -8.06 0.99 -13.71
C HIS A 77 -7.36 1.26 -15.05
N ALA A 78 -7.28 2.53 -15.45
CA ALA A 78 -6.58 2.96 -16.67
C ALA A 78 -5.05 2.97 -16.54
N GLY A 79 -4.51 2.67 -15.36
CA GLY A 79 -3.07 2.71 -15.10
C GLY A 79 -2.46 4.09 -15.19
N SER A 80 -3.20 5.11 -14.75
CA SER A 80 -2.83 6.51 -14.86
C SER A 80 -3.07 7.26 -13.56
N PHE A 81 -2.35 8.36 -13.37
CA PHE A 81 -2.30 9.09 -12.11
C PHE A 81 -3.21 10.33 -12.08
N GLY A 82 -4.21 10.41 -12.97
CA GLY A 82 -5.18 11.51 -12.98
C GLY A 82 -5.91 11.66 -11.64
N GLY A 83 -6.19 10.53 -10.95
CA GLY A 83 -6.83 10.49 -9.64
C GLY A 83 -6.04 11.19 -8.53
N LEU A 84 -4.70 11.28 -8.62
CA LEU A 84 -3.89 11.92 -7.58
C LEU A 84 -4.20 13.42 -7.45
N GLN A 85 -4.54 14.11 -8.54
CA GLN A 85 -4.88 15.53 -8.46
C GLN A 85 -6.21 15.76 -7.75
N LEU A 86 -7.16 14.82 -7.89
CA LEU A 86 -8.45 14.88 -7.21
C LEU A 86 -8.29 14.69 -5.70
N LEU A 87 -7.41 13.77 -5.29
CA LEU A 87 -7.11 13.52 -3.87
C LEU A 87 -6.25 14.62 -3.23
N ALA A 88 -5.41 15.31 -4.03
CA ALA A 88 -4.57 16.41 -3.54
C ALA A 88 -5.38 17.58 -2.97
N GLU A 89 -6.57 17.83 -3.52
CA GLU A 89 -7.47 18.87 -3.04
C GLU A 89 -8.07 18.53 -1.67
N ASP A 90 -8.39 17.26 -1.43
CA ASP A 90 -8.80 16.78 -0.10
C ASP A 90 -7.65 16.80 0.89
N ALA A 91 -6.46 16.36 0.49
CA ALA A 91 -5.29 16.29 1.38
C ALA A 91 -4.84 17.66 1.90
N ALA A 92 -5.23 18.75 1.25
CA ALA A 92 -5.03 20.11 1.75
C ALA A 92 -5.93 20.45 2.97
N VAL A 93 -7.05 19.74 3.15
CA VAL A 93 -8.05 20.02 4.20
C VAL A 93 -8.29 18.83 5.16
N ARG A 94 -7.89 17.63 4.76
CA ARG A 94 -8.12 16.37 5.45
C ARG A 94 -6.82 15.59 5.63
N ASP A 95 -6.50 15.31 6.89
CA ASP A 95 -5.27 14.63 7.27
C ASP A 95 -5.20 13.19 6.73
N ASP A 96 -6.34 12.49 6.66
CA ASP A 96 -6.43 11.12 6.16
C ASP A 96 -6.18 11.01 4.65
N ALA A 97 -6.46 12.06 3.87
CA ALA A 97 -6.31 12.03 2.42
C ALA A 97 -4.83 12.00 1.94
N VAL A 98 -3.85 12.28 2.81
CA VAL A 98 -2.43 12.04 2.50
C VAL A 98 -2.12 10.55 2.40
N TYR A 99 -2.77 9.73 3.20
CA TYR A 99 -2.65 8.28 3.08
C TYR A 99 -3.24 7.79 1.76
N ASP A 100 -4.45 8.24 1.43
CA ASP A 100 -5.13 7.88 0.18
C ASP A 100 -4.30 8.24 -1.07
N LEU A 101 -3.63 9.40 -1.07
CA LEU A 101 -2.72 9.80 -2.14
C LEU A 101 -1.57 8.80 -2.36
N ILE A 102 -0.92 8.40 -1.27
CA ILE A 102 0.23 7.49 -1.33
C ILE A 102 -0.23 6.09 -1.72
N ALA A 103 -1.35 5.63 -1.16
CA ALA A 103 -1.96 4.35 -1.48
C ALA A 103 -2.32 4.22 -2.95
N VAL A 104 -2.97 5.23 -3.54
CA VAL A 104 -3.31 5.21 -4.97
C VAL A 104 -2.06 5.27 -5.85
N ALA A 105 -1.05 6.06 -5.48
CA ALA A 105 0.21 6.12 -6.22
C ALA A 105 0.95 4.77 -6.20
N GLU A 106 0.98 4.12 -5.03
CA GLU A 106 1.58 2.81 -4.85
C GLU A 106 0.82 1.75 -5.65
N TRP A 107 -0.51 1.71 -5.54
CA TRP A 107 -1.33 0.74 -6.25
C TRP A 107 -1.09 0.80 -7.76
N VAL A 108 -1.15 2.00 -8.37
CA VAL A 108 -0.95 2.15 -9.82
C VAL A 108 0.46 1.76 -10.23
N TRP A 109 1.46 2.07 -9.39
CA TRP A 109 2.83 1.66 -9.64
C TRP A 109 3.01 0.13 -9.56
N LEU A 110 2.44 -0.54 -8.56
CA LEU A 110 2.55 -1.99 -8.41
C LEU A 110 1.82 -2.76 -9.52
N GLU A 111 0.63 -2.30 -9.90
CA GLU A 111 -0.20 -2.98 -10.90
C GLU A 111 0.27 -2.74 -12.34
N VAL A 112 0.86 -1.57 -12.61
CA VAL A 112 1.16 -1.14 -14.00
C VAL A 112 2.65 -0.93 -14.24
N GLY A 113 3.47 -0.82 -13.20
CA GLY A 113 4.91 -0.63 -13.30
C GLY A 113 5.33 0.79 -13.73
N VAL A 114 4.42 1.76 -13.69
CA VAL A 114 4.69 3.15 -14.09
C VAL A 114 5.14 3.96 -12.88
N ASP A 115 6.21 4.74 -13.03
CA ASP A 115 6.71 5.63 -11.98
C ASP A 115 5.70 6.76 -11.68
N PRO A 116 5.16 6.86 -10.44
CA PRO A 116 4.22 7.92 -10.06
C PRO A 116 4.89 9.27 -9.85
N GLY A 117 6.24 9.35 -9.80
CA GLY A 117 7.01 10.49 -9.31
C GLY A 117 6.50 11.86 -9.79
N PRO A 118 6.48 12.16 -11.09
CA PRO A 118 6.04 13.48 -11.59
C PRO A 118 4.58 13.83 -11.29
N HIS A 119 3.72 12.83 -11.07
CA HIS A 119 2.31 13.05 -10.74
C HIS A 119 2.11 13.23 -9.24
N LEU A 120 2.80 12.41 -8.44
CA LEU A 120 2.79 12.50 -6.99
C LEU A 120 3.44 13.79 -6.49
N GLU A 121 4.56 14.23 -7.09
CA GLU A 121 5.21 15.50 -6.75
C GLU A 121 4.24 16.68 -6.94
N ARG A 122 3.54 16.72 -8.08
CA ARG A 122 2.53 17.76 -8.35
C ARG A 122 1.35 17.70 -7.38
N ALA A 123 0.91 16.52 -7.00
CA ALA A 123 -0.16 16.34 -6.02
C ALA A 123 0.28 16.81 -4.62
N LEU A 124 1.44 16.35 -4.15
CA LEU A 124 1.99 16.70 -2.83
C LEU A 124 2.36 18.19 -2.71
N ALA A 125 2.75 18.84 -3.80
CA ALA A 125 2.96 20.28 -3.83
C ALA A 125 1.72 21.08 -3.40
N ARG A 126 0.50 20.55 -3.60
CA ARG A 126 -0.75 21.17 -3.16
C ARG A 126 -1.06 20.96 -1.68
N VAL A 127 -0.59 19.85 -1.10
CA VAL A 127 -0.79 19.53 0.33
C VAL A 127 0.01 20.48 1.21
N GLY A 128 1.21 20.86 0.76
CA GLY A 128 2.08 21.80 1.46
C GLY A 128 2.97 21.13 2.51
N SER A 129 4.21 21.61 2.61
CA SER A 129 5.24 21.03 3.48
C SER A 129 4.91 21.11 4.97
N SER A 130 4.22 22.16 5.41
CA SER A 130 3.80 22.34 6.80
C SER A 130 2.75 21.31 7.24
N VAL A 131 1.82 20.95 6.36
CA VAL A 131 0.83 19.89 6.60
C VAL A 131 1.55 18.55 6.75
N LEU A 132 2.41 18.20 5.80
CA LEU A 132 3.19 16.95 5.87
C LEU A 132 4.03 16.88 7.14
N GLN A 133 4.74 17.95 7.51
CA GLN A 133 5.55 18.00 8.73
C GLN A 133 4.74 17.80 10.01
N ARG A 134 3.51 18.34 10.07
CA ARG A 134 2.60 18.08 11.19
C ARG A 134 2.17 16.62 11.21
N LEU A 135 1.83 16.06 10.05
CA LEU A 135 1.31 14.69 9.95
C LEU A 135 2.36 13.62 10.26
N THR A 136 3.66 13.87 10.01
CA THR A 136 4.70 12.91 10.42
C THR A 136 4.73 12.65 11.93
N GLN A 137 4.16 13.55 12.74
CA GLN A 137 4.03 13.41 14.18
C GLN A 137 2.76 12.65 14.60
N SER A 138 1.81 12.43 13.69
CA SER A 138 0.49 11.85 14.02
C SER A 138 0.52 10.33 14.30
N GLY A 139 1.63 9.65 13.99
CA GLY A 139 1.73 8.20 14.08
C GLY A 139 0.75 7.46 13.15
N GLY A 140 0.63 6.14 13.31
CA GLY A 140 -0.30 5.33 12.52
C GLY A 140 -0.08 5.40 11.01
N ARG A 141 -1.11 5.06 10.23
CA ARG A 141 -1.03 5.01 8.76
C ARG A 141 -0.82 6.39 8.11
N VAL A 142 -1.45 7.41 8.66
CA VAL A 142 -1.33 8.80 8.16
C VAL A 142 0.08 9.33 8.38
N GLY A 143 0.65 9.12 9.56
CA GLY A 143 2.04 9.50 9.85
C GLY A 143 3.04 8.78 8.94
N ARG A 144 2.86 7.47 8.70
CA ARG A 144 3.72 6.72 7.77
C ARG A 144 3.64 7.25 6.33
N ALA A 145 2.43 7.52 5.83
CA ALA A 145 2.24 8.10 4.50
C ALA A 145 2.89 9.49 4.41
N ALA A 146 2.73 10.33 5.43
CA ALA A 146 3.37 11.64 5.48
C ALA A 146 4.90 11.57 5.53
N VAL A 147 5.49 10.58 6.22
CA VAL A 147 6.95 10.33 6.20
C VAL A 147 7.39 9.90 4.81
N ALA A 148 6.68 8.96 4.17
CA ALA A 148 6.99 8.54 2.80
C ALA A 148 6.96 9.73 1.82
N ALA A 149 5.89 10.52 1.88
CA ALA A 149 5.73 11.74 1.09
C ALA A 149 6.87 12.74 1.33
N SER A 150 7.29 12.93 2.59
CA SER A 150 8.38 13.85 2.94
C SER A 150 9.74 13.37 2.41
N VAL A 151 10.03 12.08 2.50
CA VAL A 151 11.26 11.47 1.96
C VAL A 151 11.30 11.59 0.43
N PHE A 152 10.18 11.31 -0.24
CA PHE A 152 10.05 11.48 -1.68
C PHE A 152 10.30 12.94 -2.11
N LEU A 153 9.67 13.91 -1.44
CA LEU A 153 9.89 15.35 -1.72
C LEU A 153 11.32 15.83 -1.41
N ALA A 154 12.09 15.08 -0.62
CA ALA A 154 13.50 15.37 -0.36
C ALA A 154 14.44 14.91 -1.50
N GLY A 155 13.90 14.31 -2.57
CA GLY A 155 14.64 13.93 -3.77
C GLY A 155 14.93 12.43 -3.91
N GLU A 156 14.41 11.61 -2.99
CA GLU A 156 14.47 10.14 -3.12
C GLU A 156 13.42 9.65 -4.13
N SER A 157 13.72 8.60 -4.89
CA SER A 157 12.70 8.06 -5.80
C SER A 157 11.52 7.46 -5.03
N PHE A 158 10.34 7.42 -5.64
CA PHE A 158 9.14 6.87 -5.01
C PHE A 158 9.37 5.44 -4.49
N THR A 159 10.02 4.61 -5.31
CA THR A 159 10.46 3.26 -4.97
C THR A 159 11.29 3.19 -3.70
N GLU A 160 12.22 4.13 -3.46
CA GLU A 160 13.04 4.12 -2.23
C GLU A 160 12.25 4.67 -1.04
N ALA A 161 11.42 5.69 -1.26
CA ALA A 161 10.56 6.27 -0.22
C ALA A 161 9.57 5.23 0.33
N ILE A 162 8.89 4.48 -0.55
CA ILE A 162 7.95 3.41 -0.21
C ILE A 162 8.70 2.16 0.27
N GLY A 163 9.73 1.71 -0.46
CA GLY A 163 10.53 0.55 -0.08
C GLY A 163 11.20 0.68 1.29
N ARG A 164 11.57 1.91 1.70
CA ARG A 164 12.06 2.20 3.06
C ARG A 164 10.94 2.08 4.10
N GLN A 165 9.69 2.39 3.77
CA GLN A 165 8.56 2.14 4.69
C GLN A 165 8.27 0.64 4.80
N HIS A 166 8.27 -0.11 3.69
CA HIS A 166 8.15 -1.58 3.73
C HIS A 166 9.25 -2.18 4.60
N TRP A 167 10.49 -1.72 4.43
CA TRP A 167 11.62 -2.17 5.22
C TRP A 167 11.52 -1.73 6.69
N ASN A 168 11.08 -0.51 6.98
CA ASN A 168 10.90 -0.06 8.36
C ASN A 168 9.73 -0.77 9.04
N MET A 169 8.66 -1.11 8.33
CA MET A 169 7.58 -1.96 8.85
C MET A 169 8.11 -3.38 9.11
N PHE A 170 8.88 -3.93 8.18
CA PHE A 170 9.58 -5.20 8.36
C PHE A 170 10.48 -5.16 9.60
N LEU A 171 11.36 -4.16 9.70
CA LEU A 171 12.22 -3.97 10.85
C LEU A 171 11.46 -3.69 12.13
N HIS A 172 10.36 -2.92 12.15
CA HIS A 172 9.59 -2.66 13.36
C HIS A 172 8.79 -3.88 13.82
N ALA A 173 8.25 -4.66 12.89
CA ALA A 173 7.67 -5.96 13.20
C ALA A 173 8.74 -6.91 13.74
N LEU A 174 10.00 -6.75 13.32
CA LEU A 174 11.11 -7.59 13.75
C LEU A 174 11.94 -7.03 14.92
N ALA A 175 11.84 -5.74 15.28
CA ALA A 175 12.81 -5.07 16.15
C ALA A 175 12.17 -4.07 17.14
N VAL A 176 12.43 -4.36 18.41
CA VAL A 176 12.52 -3.43 19.55
C VAL A 176 13.86 -2.65 19.43
N PRO A 177 13.99 -1.38 19.90
CA PRO A 177 14.84 -0.37 19.28
C PRO A 177 16.35 -0.62 19.42
N MET A 178 17.07 -0.32 18.34
CA MET A 178 18.53 -0.32 18.30
C MET A 178 19.08 1.04 18.79
N PRO A 179 20.01 1.08 19.76
CA PRO A 179 20.70 2.32 20.13
C PRO A 179 21.71 2.70 19.04
N HIS A 180 21.62 3.92 18.54
CA HIS A 180 22.39 4.40 17.38
C HIS A 180 23.90 4.68 17.63
N ASP A 181 24.45 4.44 18.83
CA ASP A 181 25.78 4.96 19.20
C ASP A 181 26.68 3.96 19.97
N ARG A 182 26.76 2.67 19.58
CA ARG A 182 27.68 1.72 20.25
C ARG A 182 28.58 0.92 19.32
N ASP A 183 29.73 0.58 19.90
CA ASP A 183 30.80 -0.31 19.41
C ASP A 183 30.22 -1.57 18.71
N PRO A 184 30.73 -1.95 17.50
CA PRO A 184 30.29 -3.12 16.73
C PRO A 184 30.32 -4.46 17.48
N SER A 185 31.10 -4.58 18.56
CA SER A 185 31.14 -5.77 19.43
C SER A 185 29.93 -5.84 20.38
N VAL A 186 29.55 -4.69 20.96
CA VAL A 186 28.34 -4.55 21.79
C VAL A 186 27.08 -4.68 20.96
N VAL A 187 27.10 -4.23 19.70
CA VAL A 187 26.03 -4.45 18.73
C VAL A 187 25.81 -5.95 18.47
N ARG A 188 26.87 -6.77 18.49
CA ARG A 188 26.77 -8.23 18.25
C ARG A 188 26.18 -9.00 19.43
N GLU A 189 26.57 -8.67 20.67
CA GLU A 189 25.96 -9.24 21.87
C GLU A 189 24.53 -8.73 22.08
N ALA A 190 24.29 -7.44 21.81
CA ALA A 190 22.95 -6.88 21.80
C ALA A 190 22.09 -7.50 20.69
N LEU A 191 22.65 -7.80 19.50
CA LEU A 191 21.96 -8.52 18.42
C LEU A 191 21.55 -9.93 18.86
N ALA A 192 22.42 -10.66 19.56
CA ALA A 192 22.12 -12.02 20.04
C ALA A 192 21.10 -12.05 21.20
N ALA A 193 21.20 -11.10 22.14
CA ALA A 193 20.24 -10.96 23.24
C ALA A 193 18.91 -10.35 22.77
N ALA A 194 18.97 -9.43 21.81
CA ALA A 194 17.79 -8.90 21.16
C ALA A 194 17.17 -9.93 20.21
N GLU A 195 17.92 -10.88 19.64
CA GLU A 195 17.38 -11.98 18.83
C GLU A 195 16.25 -12.74 19.56
N GLU A 196 16.44 -13.05 20.84
CA GLU A 196 15.44 -13.74 21.67
C GLU A 196 14.22 -12.84 21.96
N GLN A 197 14.46 -11.55 22.22
CA GLN A 197 13.41 -10.56 22.51
C GLN A 197 12.66 -10.08 21.25
N TRP A 198 13.34 -10.09 20.10
CA TRP A 198 12.85 -9.78 18.77
C TRP A 198 11.99 -10.90 18.24
N LEU A 199 12.40 -12.16 18.43
CA LEU A 199 11.55 -13.30 18.11
C LEU A 199 10.25 -13.25 18.91
N ALA A 200 10.32 -12.94 20.20
CA ALA A 200 9.14 -12.80 21.05
C ALA A 200 8.25 -11.60 20.65
N THR A 201 8.84 -10.46 20.26
CA THR A 201 8.07 -9.27 19.86
C THR A 201 7.48 -9.42 18.46
N ALA A 202 8.21 -9.99 17.51
CA ALA A 202 7.70 -10.36 16.20
C ALA A 202 6.58 -11.38 16.35
N GLN A 203 6.76 -12.44 17.15
CA GLN A 203 5.69 -13.39 17.48
C GLN A 203 4.49 -12.70 18.13
N GLN A 204 4.70 -11.70 18.99
CA GLN A 204 3.61 -10.94 19.62
C GLN A 204 2.89 -10.01 18.61
N CYS A 205 3.60 -9.35 17.71
CA CYS A 205 3.00 -8.54 16.64
C CYS A 205 2.23 -9.42 15.64
N LEU A 206 2.84 -10.53 15.20
CA LEU A 206 2.25 -11.50 14.29
C LEU A 206 1.03 -12.23 14.91
N SER A 207 1.01 -12.42 16.23
CA SER A 207 -0.14 -13.03 16.93
C SER A 207 -1.25 -12.05 17.26
N ASN A 208 -0.95 -10.75 17.35
CA ASN A 208 -1.96 -9.71 17.58
C ASN A 208 -2.64 -9.24 16.28
N ASP A 209 -1.94 -9.34 15.15
CA ASP A 209 -2.45 -8.90 13.86
C ASP A 209 -1.91 -9.77 12.70
N ALA A 210 -2.74 -10.72 12.26
CA ALA A 210 -2.37 -11.68 11.21
C ALA A 210 -2.12 -11.02 9.84
N SER A 211 -2.69 -9.84 9.56
CA SER A 211 -2.41 -9.14 8.29
C SER A 211 -0.96 -8.64 8.21
N SER A 212 -0.31 -8.44 9.36
CA SER A 212 1.11 -8.09 9.42
C SER A 212 2.00 -9.17 8.81
N VAL A 213 1.59 -10.45 8.80
CA VAL A 213 2.32 -11.55 8.14
C VAL A 213 2.30 -11.36 6.61
N VAL A 214 1.16 -10.99 6.06
CA VAL A 214 0.97 -10.77 4.62
C VAL A 214 1.79 -9.56 4.18
N ASP A 215 1.69 -8.45 4.92
CA ASP A 215 2.48 -7.23 4.67
C ASP A 215 3.99 -7.51 4.71
N LEU A 216 4.45 -8.36 5.63
CA LEU A 216 5.85 -8.80 5.74
C LEU A 216 6.29 -9.66 4.55
N MET A 217 5.44 -10.57 4.09
CA MET A 217 5.70 -11.41 2.93
C MET A 217 5.73 -10.59 1.64
N ASP A 218 4.80 -9.65 1.48
CA ASP A 218 4.74 -8.75 0.33
C ASP A 218 5.92 -7.79 0.31
N ALA A 219 6.30 -7.22 1.47
CA ALA A 219 7.53 -6.43 1.62
C ALA A 219 8.78 -7.23 1.26
N ALA A 220 8.88 -8.48 1.74
CA ALA A 220 9.99 -9.38 1.44
C ALA A 220 10.08 -9.74 -0.04
N GLN A 221 8.95 -10.07 -0.66
CA GLN A 221 8.84 -10.45 -2.06
C GLN A 221 9.15 -9.25 -2.96
N TRP A 222 8.65 -8.06 -2.61
CA TRP A 222 8.96 -6.82 -3.30
C TRP A 222 10.48 -6.52 -3.27
N TRP A 223 11.10 -6.64 -2.10
CA TRP A 223 12.54 -6.40 -1.93
C TRP A 223 13.40 -7.41 -2.72
N ALA A 224 12.98 -8.68 -2.74
CA ALA A 224 13.63 -9.72 -3.52
C ALA A 224 13.56 -9.48 -5.04
N VAL A 225 12.48 -8.85 -5.53
CA VAL A 225 12.31 -8.52 -6.96
C VAL A 225 13.11 -7.28 -7.38
N HIS A 226 13.23 -6.27 -6.51
CA HIS A 226 13.65 -4.93 -6.96
C HIS A 226 15.05 -4.45 -6.48
N ARG A 227 15.68 -5.10 -5.50
CA ARG A 227 16.92 -4.56 -4.89
C ARG A 227 18.16 -5.45 -4.96
N ASP A 228 18.09 -6.64 -5.56
CA ASP A 228 19.24 -7.56 -5.75
C ASP A 228 20.06 -7.80 -4.46
N TYR A 229 19.39 -7.68 -3.30
CA TYR A 229 19.92 -8.05 -1.99
C TYR A 229 19.39 -9.42 -1.61
N ASP A 230 20.18 -10.20 -0.87
CA ASP A 230 19.79 -11.52 -0.34
C ASP A 230 18.77 -11.41 0.82
N VAL A 231 17.70 -10.65 0.58
CA VAL A 231 16.52 -10.54 1.43
C VAL A 231 15.88 -11.91 1.63
N VAL A 232 15.95 -12.77 0.61
CA VAL A 232 15.53 -14.17 0.70
C VAL A 232 16.39 -14.95 1.70
N GLY A 233 17.71 -14.77 1.71
CA GLY A 233 18.60 -15.33 2.72
C GLY A 233 18.28 -14.84 4.14
N ARG A 234 18.02 -13.53 4.30
CA ARG A 234 17.66 -12.96 5.61
C ARG A 234 16.28 -13.39 6.09
N LEU A 235 15.30 -13.54 5.20
CA LEU A 235 14.01 -14.16 5.52
C LEU A 235 14.16 -15.63 5.85
N ARG A 236 15.01 -16.39 5.15
CA ARG A 236 15.28 -17.80 5.48
C ARG A 236 15.92 -17.95 6.86
N GLU A 237 16.82 -17.04 7.25
CA GLU A 237 17.40 -17.03 8.59
C GLU A 237 16.34 -16.72 9.66
N LEU A 238 15.50 -15.70 9.44
CA LEU A 238 14.41 -15.33 10.34
C LEU A 238 13.33 -16.42 10.47
N LEU A 239 12.93 -17.00 9.34
CA LEU A 239 11.96 -18.09 9.29
C LEU A 239 12.55 -19.41 9.81
N GLY A 240 13.86 -19.64 9.65
CA GLY A 240 14.57 -20.79 10.20
C GLY A 240 14.75 -20.71 11.73
N ALA A 241 14.69 -19.50 12.29
CA ALA A 241 14.64 -19.27 13.74
C ALA A 241 13.23 -19.51 14.32
N LEU A 242 12.18 -19.49 13.51
CA LEU A 242 10.84 -19.93 13.90
C LEU A 242 10.76 -21.45 13.79
N SER A 243 10.40 -22.14 14.87
CA SER A 243 10.25 -23.59 14.81
C SER A 243 9.13 -23.95 13.82
N ARG A 244 9.34 -25.01 13.03
CA ARG A 244 8.32 -25.56 12.13
C ARG A 244 6.98 -25.76 12.83
N ASP A 245 7.04 -26.24 14.08
CA ASP A 245 5.88 -26.46 14.94
C ASP A 245 5.14 -25.14 15.21
N SER A 246 5.83 -24.01 15.40
CA SER A 246 5.21 -22.69 15.58
C SER A 246 4.48 -22.21 14.33
N LEU A 247 5.07 -22.40 13.15
CA LEU A 247 4.47 -22.02 11.86
C LEU A 247 3.27 -22.91 11.50
N GLU A 248 3.34 -24.21 11.79
CA GLU A 248 2.24 -25.15 11.61
C GLU A 248 1.09 -24.88 12.61
N LEU A 249 1.40 -24.48 13.85
CA LEU A 249 0.41 -24.07 14.84
C LEU A 249 -0.34 -22.80 14.39
N MET A 250 0.39 -21.78 13.92
CA MET A 250 -0.21 -20.54 13.40
C MET A 250 -1.06 -20.80 12.16
N ALA A 251 -0.63 -21.70 11.27
CA ALA A 251 -1.41 -22.04 10.07
C ALA A 251 -2.70 -22.83 10.37
N GLY A 252 -2.84 -23.41 11.57
CA GLY A 252 -4.02 -24.16 12.00
C GLY A 252 -5.15 -23.28 12.55
N ASP A 253 -4.83 -22.09 13.06
CA ASP A 253 -5.75 -21.21 13.80
C ASP A 253 -6.28 -20.01 13.00
N HIS A 254 -5.83 -19.82 11.76
CA HIS A 254 -6.19 -18.68 10.93
C HIS A 254 -7.04 -19.07 9.71
N ASP A 255 -7.63 -18.06 9.06
CA ASP A 255 -8.41 -18.26 7.83
C ASP A 255 -7.60 -18.88 6.69
N GLY A 256 -8.30 -19.35 5.66
CA GLY A 256 -7.70 -20.11 4.57
C GLY A 256 -6.61 -19.35 3.80
N GLU A 257 -6.65 -18.02 3.78
CA GLU A 257 -5.68 -17.18 3.06
C GLU A 257 -4.40 -17.01 3.88
N THR A 258 -4.53 -16.69 5.17
CA THR A 258 -3.41 -16.61 6.12
C THR A 258 -2.69 -17.96 6.26
N ALA A 259 -3.46 -19.05 6.35
CA ALA A 259 -2.92 -20.41 6.43
C ALA A 259 -2.23 -20.85 5.12
N ALA A 260 -2.63 -20.29 3.98
CA ALA A 260 -1.97 -20.53 2.69
C ALA A 260 -0.65 -19.74 2.60
N SER A 261 -0.63 -18.49 3.06
CA SER A 261 0.57 -17.65 3.11
C SER A 261 1.64 -18.23 4.06
N LEU A 262 1.25 -18.69 5.25
CA LEU A 262 2.16 -19.38 6.17
C LEU A 262 2.72 -20.69 5.60
N ARG A 263 1.90 -21.45 4.86
CA ARG A 263 2.37 -22.65 4.14
C ARG A 263 3.30 -22.33 2.97
N ALA A 264 3.06 -21.22 2.26
CA ALA A 264 3.97 -20.74 1.22
C ALA A 264 5.32 -20.32 1.82
N ALA A 265 5.33 -19.66 2.98
CA ALA A 265 6.56 -19.35 3.71
C ALA A 265 7.32 -20.62 4.15
N LEU A 266 6.62 -21.66 4.60
CA LEU A 266 7.20 -22.98 4.91
C LEU A 266 7.82 -23.66 3.66
N LEU A 267 7.19 -23.55 2.49
CA LEU A 267 7.75 -24.09 1.25
C LEU A 267 9.05 -23.37 0.83
N VAL A 268 9.14 -22.06 1.08
CA VAL A 268 10.36 -21.26 0.84
C VAL A 268 11.50 -21.68 1.77
N LEU A 269 11.19 -22.05 3.02
CA LEU A 269 12.15 -22.61 3.98
C LEU A 269 12.70 -23.97 3.54
N ASP A 270 11.86 -24.82 2.95
CA ASP A 270 12.23 -26.16 2.47
C ASP A 270 13.12 -26.13 1.21
N GLY A 271 13.58 -24.95 0.77
CA GLY A 271 14.48 -24.81 -0.37
C GLY A 271 13.77 -24.92 -1.72
N HIS A 272 12.43 -24.92 -1.73
CA HIS A 272 11.68 -24.77 -2.97
C HIS A 272 11.71 -23.29 -3.37
N GLY A 273 12.58 -22.95 -4.33
CA GLY A 273 12.65 -21.60 -4.88
C GLY A 273 11.28 -21.15 -5.41
N PHE A 274 10.98 -19.86 -5.24
CA PHE A 274 9.83 -19.27 -5.92
C PHE A 274 9.97 -19.54 -7.42
N SER A 275 9.06 -20.32 -7.99
CA SER A 275 8.83 -20.25 -9.41
C SER A 275 8.26 -18.86 -9.66
N SER A 276 9.12 -17.95 -10.11
CA SER A 276 8.68 -16.67 -10.63
C SER A 276 7.77 -17.00 -11.82
N ARG A 277 6.46 -16.98 -11.59
CA ARG A 277 5.55 -16.67 -12.67
C ARG A 277 5.92 -15.26 -13.08
N ARG A 278 6.73 -15.17 -14.14
CA ARG A 278 6.94 -13.93 -14.86
C ARG A 278 5.55 -13.46 -15.25
N TYR A 279 5.10 -12.39 -14.61
CA TYR A 279 4.02 -11.60 -15.15
C TYR A 279 4.52 -11.06 -16.51
N PRO A 280 3.76 -11.26 -17.61
CA PRO A 280 4.08 -10.64 -18.89
C PRO A 280 3.97 -9.11 -18.82
#